data_AF-A0A328B7U0-F1
#
_entry.id   AF-A0A328B7U0-F1
#
_cell.length_a   1.000
_cell.length_b   1.000
_cell.length_c   1.000
_cell.angle_alpha   90.00
_cell.angle_beta   90.00
_cell.angle_gamma   90.00
#
_symmetry.space_group_name_H-M   'P 1'
#
loop_
_entity.id
_entity.type
_entity.pdbx_description
1 polymer ?
#
loop_
_entity_poly.entity_id
_entity_poly.type
_entity_poly.pdbx_seq_one_letter_code
_entity_poly.pdbx_strand_id
1 'polypeptide(L)'
;MRIPGAPVRIVIAAGLLAAGLVGLVVREGVARAAGQEVRLAMQGYDPRALLTGHYVRFQLRHDLPGGTRCPPVSAAGASVRDGWVALRREGVRHVPAGAAVSRAEALKLGDVAVRGVLTCESGPVLRLPAIGVESQENNTLRLDVGIDRIHLDQAEAEAMERQLSRFTPDAPVEADAIVSVGQDGKARLKGVVVAGRRTDLDWF
;
A
#
# COMPACT_ATOMS: atom_id res chain seq x y z
N MET A 1 -7.43 -17.74 -51.13
CA MET A 1 -6.58 -16.82 -50.32
C MET A 1 -5.21 -17.46 -50.14
N ARG A 2 -4.12 -16.81 -50.57
CA ARG A 2 -2.76 -17.32 -50.32
C ARG A 2 -2.40 -17.08 -48.86
N ILE A 3 -2.04 -18.12 -48.13
CA ILE A 3 -1.63 -17.97 -46.73
C ILE A 3 -0.24 -17.31 -46.73
N PRO A 4 -0.03 -16.21 -45.99
CA PRO A 4 1.27 -15.53 -45.96
C PRO A 4 2.40 -16.47 -45.52
N GLY A 5 3.61 -16.19 -46.01
CA GLY A 5 4.81 -16.96 -45.65
C GLY A 5 5.13 -16.88 -44.16
N ALA A 6 5.85 -17.88 -43.64
CA ALA A 6 6.28 -17.94 -42.25
C ALA A 6 6.88 -16.62 -41.69
N PRO A 7 7.80 -15.90 -42.38
CA PRO A 7 8.36 -14.66 -41.84
C PRO A 7 7.30 -13.57 -41.63
N VAL A 8 6.33 -13.45 -42.53
CA VAL A 8 5.24 -12.46 -42.40
C VAL A 8 4.36 -12.78 -41.19
N ARG A 9 4.05 -14.06 -40.94
CA ARG A 9 3.27 -14.46 -39.77
C ARG A 9 4.00 -14.19 -38.46
N ILE A 10 5.31 -14.40 -38.43
CA ILE A 10 6.15 -14.11 -37.25
C ILE A 10 6.12 -12.61 -36.94
N VAL A 11 6.32 -11.76 -37.95
CA VAL A 11 6.28 -10.30 -37.77
C VAL A 11 4.91 -9.84 -37.27
N ILE A 12 3.82 -10.39 -37.82
CA ILE A 12 2.46 -10.08 -37.35
C ILE A 12 2.28 -10.51 -35.88
N ALA A 13 2.67 -11.73 -35.53
CA ALA A 13 2.54 -12.22 -34.16
C ALA A 13 3.36 -11.40 -33.17
N ALA A 14 4.62 -11.11 -33.50
CA ALA A 14 5.49 -10.27 -32.68
C ALA A 14 4.94 -8.85 -32.52
N GLY A 15 4.43 -8.26 -33.60
CA GLY A 15 3.80 -6.93 -33.57
C GLY A 15 2.56 -6.90 -32.69
N LEU A 16 1.70 -7.91 -32.76
CA LEU A 16 0.51 -8.02 -31.91
C LEU A 16 0.86 -8.18 -30.42
N LEU A 17 1.86 -9.01 -30.11
CA LEU A 17 2.33 -9.18 -28.73
C LEU A 17 2.93 -7.89 -28.18
N ALA A 18 3.79 -7.21 -28.95
CA ALA A 18 4.38 -5.94 -28.57
C ALA A 18 3.31 -4.85 -28.36
N ALA A 19 2.36 -4.72 -29.29
CA ALA A 19 1.25 -3.78 -29.15
C ALA A 19 0.36 -4.08 -27.94
N GLY A 20 0.11 -5.37 -27.65
CA GLY A 20 -0.63 -5.79 -26.46
C GLY A 20 0.08 -5.39 -25.16
N LEU A 21 1.39 -5.59 -25.08
CA LEU A 21 2.21 -5.19 -23.93
C LEU A 21 2.22 -3.66 -23.75
N VAL A 22 2.45 -2.90 -24.83
CA VAL A 22 2.40 -1.43 -24.79
C VAL A 22 1.02 -0.95 -24.33
N GLY A 23 -0.05 -1.54 -24.86
CA GLY A 23 -1.41 -1.21 -24.45
C GLY A 23 -1.68 -1.46 -22.97
N LEU A 24 -1.15 -2.56 -22.42
CA LEU A 24 -1.26 -2.88 -20.99
C LEU A 24 -0.52 -1.85 -20.13
N VAL A 25 0.70 -1.50 -20.52
CA VAL A 25 1.54 -0.52 -19.82
C VAL A 25 0.87 0.86 -19.83
N VAL A 26 0.43 1.34 -21.00
CA VAL A 26 -0.27 2.63 -21.12
C VAL A 26 -1.55 2.64 -20.30
N ARG A 27 -2.35 1.57 -20.34
CA ARG A 27 -3.59 1.47 -19.57
C ARG A 27 -3.33 1.54 -18.06
N GLU A 28 -2.33 0.82 -17.56
CA GLU A 28 -2.00 0.87 -16.12
C GLU A 28 -1.40 2.24 -15.73
N GLY A 29 -0.61 2.87 -16.60
CA GLY A 29 -0.12 4.24 -16.41
C GLY A 29 -1.26 5.26 -16.30
N VAL A 30 -2.23 5.21 -17.22
CA VAL A 30 -3.43 6.07 -17.17
C VAL A 30 -4.27 5.79 -15.93
N ALA A 31 -4.48 4.52 -15.57
CA ALA A 31 -5.24 4.15 -14.37
C ALA A 31 -4.56 4.63 -13.07
N ARG A 32 -3.21 4.66 -13.03
CA ARG A 32 -2.43 5.23 -11.93
C ARG A 32 -2.49 6.76 -11.90
N ALA A 33 -2.53 7.41 -13.06
CA ALA A 33 -2.57 8.87 -13.16
C ALA A 33 -3.97 9.42 -12.79
N ALA A 34 -5.03 8.73 -13.21
CA ALA A 34 -6.41 9.17 -13.05
C ALA A 34 -7.08 8.75 -11.73
N GLY A 35 -6.47 7.84 -10.97
CA GLY A 35 -7.04 7.39 -9.70
C GLY A 35 -6.95 8.44 -8.60
N GLN A 36 -7.76 8.26 -7.56
CA GLN A 36 -7.78 9.15 -6.41
C GLN A 36 -6.52 8.92 -5.55
N GLU A 37 -5.76 9.98 -5.31
CA GLU A 37 -4.59 9.90 -4.44
C GLU A 37 -5.01 9.83 -2.96
N VAL A 38 -4.48 8.82 -2.26
CA VAL A 38 -4.54 8.68 -0.81
C VAL A 38 -3.12 8.61 -0.26
N ARG A 39 -2.92 9.19 0.93
CA ARG A 39 -1.66 9.11 1.67
C ARG A 39 -1.85 8.17 2.84
N LEU A 40 -1.08 7.09 2.87
CA LEU A 40 -1.18 6.06 3.89
C LEU A 40 0.11 6.07 4.71
N ALA A 41 -0.02 6.04 6.03
CA ALA A 41 1.13 5.90 6.92
C ALA A 41 1.86 4.58 6.61
N MET A 42 3.18 4.64 6.46
CA MET A 42 4.01 3.48 6.15
C MET A 42 5.20 3.38 7.11
N GLN A 43 5.56 2.16 7.48
CA GLN A 43 6.75 1.87 8.26
C GLN A 43 7.67 0.98 7.43
N GLY A 44 8.96 1.32 7.36
CA GLY A 44 9.95 0.42 6.79
C GLY A 44 10.05 -0.86 7.60
N TYR A 45 10.27 -1.98 6.93
CA TYR A 45 10.53 -3.25 7.61
C TYR A 45 11.62 -3.98 6.83
N ASP A 46 12.71 -4.36 7.52
CA ASP A 46 13.87 -5.05 6.95
C ASP A 46 13.83 -6.57 7.23
N PRO A 47 13.39 -7.38 6.26
CA PRO A 47 13.60 -8.82 6.26
C PRO A 47 14.59 -9.20 5.16
N ARG A 48 15.82 -8.68 5.21
CA ARG A 48 17.01 -9.04 4.39
C ARG A 48 16.77 -10.03 3.25
N ALA A 49 16.76 -9.52 2.02
CA ALA A 49 16.99 -10.32 0.82
C ALA A 49 18.11 -9.65 0.00
N LEU A 50 19.36 -10.03 0.31
CA LEU A 50 20.59 -9.48 -0.27
C LEU A 50 20.78 -9.77 -1.79
N LEU A 51 19.82 -10.41 -2.46
CA LEU A 51 20.00 -10.98 -3.81
C LEU A 51 18.92 -10.62 -4.84
N THR A 52 17.95 -9.76 -4.53
CA THR A 52 16.74 -9.54 -5.36
C THR A 52 16.61 -8.15 -6.02
N GLY A 53 17.72 -7.42 -6.16
CA GLY A 53 17.76 -6.06 -6.74
C GLY A 53 17.49 -4.96 -5.70
N HIS A 54 17.53 -3.70 -6.13
CA HIS A 54 17.38 -2.54 -5.23
C HIS A 54 15.90 -2.18 -5.05
N TYR A 55 15.36 -2.56 -3.90
CA TYR A 55 14.01 -2.19 -3.49
C TYR A 55 13.97 -1.99 -1.99
N VAL A 56 13.00 -1.19 -1.56
CA VAL A 56 12.71 -0.96 -0.15
C VAL A 56 11.38 -1.61 0.17
N ARG A 57 11.34 -2.45 1.21
CA ARG A 57 10.09 -3.02 1.73
C ARG A 57 9.51 -2.14 2.81
N PHE A 58 8.20 -2.05 2.80
CA PHE A 58 7.45 -1.32 3.81
C PHE A 58 6.11 -2.00 4.08
N GLN A 59 5.50 -1.62 5.19
CA GLN A 59 4.18 -2.03 5.58
C GLN A 59 3.32 -0.79 5.82
N LEU A 60 2.08 -0.80 5.34
CA LEU A 60 1.13 0.26 5.61
C LEU A 60 0.57 0.05 7.02
N ARG A 61 0.97 0.93 7.93
CA ARG A 61 0.73 0.81 9.36
C ARG A 61 0.22 2.13 9.91
N HIS A 62 -0.80 2.07 10.74
CA HIS A 62 -1.31 3.21 11.47
C HIS A 62 -1.52 2.83 12.94
N ASP A 63 -0.89 3.58 13.86
CA ASP A 63 -1.04 3.36 15.29
C ASP A 63 -2.20 4.21 15.82
N LEU A 64 -3.13 3.53 16.49
CA LEU A 64 -4.26 4.15 17.18
C LEU A 64 -3.86 4.42 18.64
N PRO A 65 -4.17 5.61 19.18
CA PRO A 65 -3.93 5.90 20.60
C PRO A 65 -4.54 4.85 21.53
N GLY A 66 -3.86 4.54 22.62
CA GLY A 66 -4.35 3.62 23.66
C GLY A 66 -5.80 3.91 24.07
N GLY A 67 -6.61 2.86 24.19
CA GLY A 67 -8.04 2.95 24.49
C GLY A 67 -8.96 3.16 23.27
N THR A 68 -8.41 3.44 22.09
CA THR A 68 -9.19 3.53 20.84
C THR A 68 -9.62 2.15 20.38
N ARG A 69 -10.92 1.93 20.15
CA ARG A 69 -11.43 0.65 19.63
C ARG A 69 -10.95 0.42 18.20
N CYS A 70 -10.58 -0.83 17.91
CA CYS A 70 -10.34 -1.27 16.54
C CYS A 70 -11.57 -0.99 15.67
N PRO A 71 -11.39 -0.53 14.42
CA PRO A 71 -12.47 -0.40 13.47
C PRO A 71 -13.06 -1.77 13.14
N PRO A 72 -14.31 -1.82 12.66
CA PRO A 72 -14.94 -3.08 12.30
C PRO A 72 -14.12 -3.78 11.20
N VAL A 73 -13.65 -4.98 11.51
CA VAL A 73 -13.02 -5.88 10.53
C VAL A 73 -14.06 -6.92 10.12
N SER A 74 -14.41 -6.99 8.83
CA SER A 74 -15.30 -8.03 8.33
C SER A 74 -14.54 -9.33 8.15
N ALA A 75 -15.16 -10.47 8.45
CA ALA A 75 -14.61 -11.80 8.11
C ALA A 75 -14.55 -12.06 6.59
N ALA A 76 -15.19 -11.22 5.78
CA ALA A 76 -15.07 -11.26 4.33
C ALA A 76 -13.86 -10.44 3.88
N GLY A 77 -13.11 -11.00 2.92
CA GLY A 77 -11.86 -10.42 2.45
C GLY A 77 -10.61 -11.08 3.04
N ALA A 78 -10.56 -12.42 3.02
CA ALA A 78 -9.35 -13.17 3.36
C ALA A 78 -8.17 -12.91 2.40
N SER A 79 -8.42 -12.20 1.30
CA SER A 79 -7.43 -11.83 0.30
C SER A 79 -7.63 -10.38 -0.15
N VAL A 80 -6.56 -9.75 -0.62
CA VAL A 80 -6.58 -8.42 -1.25
C VAL A 80 -7.56 -8.36 -2.42
N ARG A 81 -7.81 -9.47 -3.12
CA ARG A 81 -8.71 -9.48 -4.28
C ARG A 81 -10.18 -9.39 -3.89
N ASP A 82 -10.55 -9.95 -2.75
CA ASP A 82 -11.95 -10.14 -2.37
C ASP A 82 -12.40 -9.20 -1.25
N GLY A 83 -11.44 -8.62 -0.52
CA GLY A 83 -11.71 -7.67 0.57
C GLY A 83 -11.80 -6.22 0.12
N TRP A 84 -12.63 -5.45 0.83
CA TRP A 84 -12.70 -4.00 0.69
C TRP A 84 -12.39 -3.34 2.03
N VAL A 85 -11.50 -2.36 2.02
CA VAL A 85 -11.15 -1.52 3.15
C VAL A 85 -11.62 -0.10 2.89
N ALA A 86 -12.31 0.47 3.86
CA ALA A 86 -12.69 1.87 3.89
C ALA A 86 -11.54 2.70 4.43
N LEU A 87 -11.23 3.79 3.75
CA LEU A 87 -10.27 4.80 4.18
C LEU A 87 -11.02 6.11 4.42
N ARG A 88 -10.73 6.76 5.55
CA ARG A 88 -11.25 8.08 5.89
C ARG A 88 -10.13 9.09 5.90
N ARG A 89 -10.39 10.30 5.42
CA ARG A 89 -9.40 11.38 5.48
C ARG A 89 -9.23 11.90 6.91
N GLU A 90 -7.98 12.02 7.35
CA GLU A 90 -7.57 12.63 8.61
C GLU A 90 -6.39 13.58 8.35
N GLY A 91 -6.71 14.88 8.25
CA GLY A 91 -5.75 15.88 7.80
C GLY A 91 -5.24 15.59 6.38
N VAL A 92 -3.93 15.43 6.24
CA VAL A 92 -3.27 15.08 4.96
C VAL A 92 -3.22 13.56 4.71
N ARG A 93 -3.47 12.74 5.73
CA ARG A 93 -3.41 11.28 5.66
C ARG A 93 -4.81 10.69 5.47
N HIS A 94 -4.84 9.45 5.03
CA HIS A 94 -6.02 8.60 5.03
C HIS A 94 -5.74 7.44 6.00
N VAL A 95 -6.71 7.18 6.87
CA VAL A 95 -6.62 6.15 7.90
C VAL A 95 -7.66 5.06 7.63
N PRO A 96 -7.36 3.78 7.91
CA PRO A 96 -8.35 2.72 7.76
C PRO A 96 -9.51 2.91 8.75
N ALA A 97 -10.74 2.95 8.22
CA ALA A 97 -11.97 3.14 8.98
C ALA A 97 -12.77 1.85 9.18
N GLY A 98 -12.43 0.77 8.46
CA GLY A 98 -13.04 -0.55 8.59
C GLY A 98 -12.91 -1.39 7.33
N ALA A 99 -13.30 -2.65 7.40
CA ALA A 99 -13.36 -3.57 6.27
C ALA A 99 -14.80 -4.05 6.03
N ALA A 100 -15.11 -4.34 4.77
CA ALA A 100 -16.42 -4.81 4.33
C ALA A 100 -16.32 -5.83 3.19
N VAL A 101 -17.43 -6.54 2.95
CA VAL A 101 -17.50 -7.57 1.90
C VAL A 101 -17.64 -6.95 0.50
N SER A 102 -18.10 -5.71 0.44
CA SER A 102 -18.38 -5.01 -0.81
C SER A 102 -17.90 -3.56 -0.78
N ARG A 103 -17.64 -3.02 -1.98
CA ARG A 103 -17.28 -1.60 -2.15
C ARG A 103 -18.34 -0.66 -1.57
N ALA A 104 -19.62 -0.96 -1.80
CA ALA A 104 -20.72 -0.11 -1.37
C ALA A 104 -20.83 -0.04 0.15
N GLU A 105 -20.53 -1.13 0.86
CA GLU A 105 -20.49 -1.14 2.32
C GLU A 105 -19.23 -0.45 2.85
N ALA A 106 -18.07 -0.64 2.22
CA ALA A 106 -16.85 0.08 2.60
C ALA A 106 -17.04 1.60 2.48
N LEU A 107 -17.71 2.07 1.42
CA LEU A 107 -18.02 3.49 1.23
C LEU A 107 -19.01 4.05 2.27
N LYS A 108 -19.70 3.22 3.05
CA LYS A 108 -20.51 3.70 4.19
C LYS A 108 -19.64 3.98 5.42
N LEU A 109 -18.43 3.44 5.48
CA LEU A 109 -17.51 3.56 6.60
C LEU A 109 -16.43 4.64 6.37
N GLY A 110 -16.17 5.02 5.12
CA GLY A 110 -15.17 6.02 4.76
C GLY A 110 -15.32 6.55 3.34
N ASP A 111 -14.54 7.58 3.03
CA ASP A 111 -14.65 8.36 1.79
C ASP A 111 -14.08 7.61 0.57
N VAL A 112 -13.12 6.71 0.80
CA VAL A 112 -12.44 5.93 -0.23
C VAL A 112 -12.53 4.46 0.08
N ALA A 113 -12.96 3.65 -0.88
CA ALA A 113 -12.94 2.20 -0.78
C ALA A 113 -11.82 1.63 -1.65
N VAL A 114 -10.89 0.92 -1.00
CA VAL A 114 -9.74 0.25 -1.64
C VAL A 114 -9.85 -1.26 -1.44
N ARG A 115 -9.38 -2.03 -2.41
CA ARG A 115 -9.26 -3.48 -2.27
C ARG A 115 -8.10 -3.83 -1.36
N GLY A 116 -8.32 -4.69 -0.39
CA GLY A 116 -7.31 -5.01 0.60
C GLY A 116 -7.82 -5.79 1.81
N VAL A 117 -6.90 -6.05 2.73
CA VAL A 117 -7.13 -6.71 4.02
C VAL A 117 -6.74 -5.73 5.12
N LEU A 118 -7.60 -5.58 6.12
CA LEU A 118 -7.34 -4.79 7.32
C LEU A 118 -7.20 -5.71 8.52
N THR A 119 -6.08 -5.59 9.22
CA THR A 119 -5.82 -6.30 10.48
C THR A 119 -5.65 -5.27 11.59
N CYS A 120 -6.24 -5.52 12.76
CA CYS A 120 -6.00 -4.73 13.96
C CYS A 120 -5.36 -5.63 15.01
N GLU A 121 -4.17 -5.24 15.47
CA GLU A 121 -3.45 -5.90 16.55
C GLU A 121 -3.59 -5.04 17.80
N SER A 122 -4.17 -5.59 18.87
CA SER A 122 -4.34 -4.87 20.13
C SER A 122 -3.00 -4.76 20.87
N GLY A 123 -2.68 -3.56 21.37
CA GLY A 123 -1.50 -3.36 22.20
C GLY A 123 -1.63 -4.08 23.55
N PRO A 124 -0.52 -4.54 24.16
CA PRO A 124 -0.54 -5.13 25.50
C PRO A 124 -1.01 -4.11 26.54
N VAL A 125 -1.69 -4.60 27.57
CA VAL A 125 -2.05 -3.79 28.74
C VAL A 125 -0.93 -3.93 29.76
N LEU A 126 -0.13 -2.87 29.93
CA LEU A 126 0.89 -2.79 30.96
C LEU A 126 0.22 -2.46 32.30
N ARG A 127 0.20 -3.45 33.19
CA ARG A 127 -0.22 -3.28 34.58
C ARG A 127 1.01 -3.21 35.45
N LEU A 128 1.24 -2.05 36.07
CA LEU A 128 2.30 -1.83 37.06
C LEU A 128 1.67 -1.77 38.46
N PRO A 129 1.41 -2.92 39.10
CA PRO A 129 0.69 -2.97 40.39
C PRO A 129 1.41 -2.24 41.51
N ALA A 130 2.73 -2.06 41.43
CA ALA A 130 3.53 -1.35 42.43
C ALA A 130 3.25 0.17 42.49
N ILE A 131 2.73 0.77 41.41
CA ILE A 131 2.48 2.22 41.31
C ILE A 131 1.04 2.56 40.91
N GLY A 132 0.15 1.56 40.82
CA GLY A 132 -1.26 1.77 40.49
C GLY A 132 -1.51 2.31 39.08
N VAL A 133 -0.54 2.19 38.17
CA VAL A 133 -0.64 2.68 36.79
C VAL A 133 -1.05 1.52 35.88
N GLU A 134 -2.20 1.68 35.21
CA GLU A 134 -2.61 0.84 34.08
C GLU A 134 -2.41 1.69 32.81
N SER A 135 -1.49 1.27 31.95
CA SER A 135 -1.25 1.91 30.65
C SER A 135 -1.61 0.92 29.56
N GLN A 136 -2.52 1.31 28.67
CA GLN A 136 -2.86 0.53 27.49
C GLN A 136 -1.98 1.01 26.34
N GLU A 137 -1.17 0.11 25.78
CA GLU A 137 -0.39 0.44 24.59
C GLU A 137 -1.30 0.67 23.37
N ASN A 138 -0.73 1.31 22.35
CA ASN A 138 -1.43 1.66 21.13
C ASN A 138 -1.89 0.39 20.38
N ASN A 139 -3.11 0.44 19.83
CA ASN A 139 -3.55 -0.59 18.89
C ASN A 139 -2.93 -0.30 17.52
N THR A 140 -2.51 -1.34 16.80
CA THR A 140 -1.85 -1.19 15.50
C THR A 140 -2.77 -1.67 14.38
N LEU A 141 -3.08 -0.78 13.42
CA LEU A 141 -3.75 -1.15 12.18
C LEU A 141 -2.73 -1.46 11.10
N ARG A 142 -2.89 -2.62 10.46
CA ARG A 142 -2.10 -3.05 9.30
C ARG A 142 -3.01 -3.17 8.09
N LEU A 143 -2.63 -2.53 7.02
CA LEU A 143 -3.36 -2.51 5.77
C LEU A 143 -2.55 -3.20 4.68
N ASP A 144 -3.08 -4.28 4.11
CA ASP A 144 -2.52 -4.92 2.92
C ASP A 144 -3.40 -4.60 1.71
N VAL A 145 -2.87 -3.84 0.76
CA VAL A 145 -3.52 -3.53 -0.53
C VAL A 145 -2.76 -4.14 -1.71
N GLY A 146 -1.87 -5.11 -1.44
CA GLY A 146 -1.00 -5.74 -2.43
C GLY A 146 0.23 -4.90 -2.81
N ILE A 147 0.58 -3.89 -2.00
CA ILE A 147 1.76 -3.04 -2.19
C ILE A 147 2.60 -3.12 -0.92
N ASP A 148 3.78 -3.73 -1.02
CA ASP A 148 4.72 -3.91 0.10
C ASP A 148 6.16 -3.48 -0.23
N ARG A 149 6.38 -2.92 -1.43
CA ARG A 149 7.70 -2.56 -1.94
C ARG A 149 7.69 -1.41 -2.91
N ILE A 150 8.81 -0.69 -2.94
CA ILE A 150 9.14 0.30 -3.96
C ILE A 150 10.48 -0.06 -4.60
N HIS A 151 10.54 -0.05 -5.92
CA HIS A 151 11.77 -0.27 -6.69
C HIS A 151 12.39 1.08 -7.03
N LEU A 152 13.68 1.22 -6.74
CA LEU A 152 14.45 2.45 -6.91
C LEU A 152 15.84 2.08 -7.45
N ASP A 153 16.63 3.09 -7.84
CA ASP A 153 18.05 2.84 -8.06
C ASP A 153 18.75 2.45 -6.75
N GLN A 154 19.98 1.92 -6.84
CA GLN A 154 20.73 1.45 -5.68
C GLN A 154 20.95 2.54 -4.63
N ALA A 155 21.42 3.71 -5.07
CA ALA A 155 21.82 4.77 -4.16
C ALA A 155 20.59 5.35 -3.42
N GLU A 156 19.47 5.49 -4.13
CA GLU A 156 18.19 5.91 -3.59
C GLU A 156 17.58 4.88 -2.64
N ALA A 157 17.61 3.60 -3.01
CA ALA A 157 17.13 2.52 -2.16
C ALA A 157 17.92 2.47 -0.84
N GLU A 158 19.25 2.53 -0.89
CA GLU A 158 20.12 2.53 0.29
C GLU A 158 19.96 3.82 1.13
N ALA A 159 19.75 4.98 0.48
CA ALA A 159 19.47 6.22 1.18
C ALA A 159 18.12 6.15 1.92
N MET A 160 17.09 5.63 1.25
CA MET A 160 15.75 5.49 1.81
C MET A 160 15.71 4.43 2.91
N GLU A 161 16.39 3.30 2.73
CA GLU A 161 16.55 2.28 3.76
C GLU A 161 17.24 2.85 5.01
N ARG A 162 18.31 3.62 4.86
CA ARG A 162 18.96 4.31 5.99
C ARG A 162 18.06 5.31 6.70
N GLN A 163 17.11 5.91 6.00
CA GLN A 163 16.10 6.77 6.61
C GLN A 163 15.03 5.94 7.33
N LEU A 164 14.59 4.84 6.72
CA LEU A 164 13.51 4.02 7.25
C LEU A 164 13.94 3.09 8.40
N SER A 165 15.17 2.58 8.37
CA SER A 165 15.79 1.76 9.42
C SER A 165 16.04 2.52 10.72
N ARG A 166 16.05 3.85 10.68
CA ARG A 166 16.07 4.69 11.90
C ARG A 166 14.75 4.65 12.65
N PHE A 167 13.66 4.22 12.00
CA PHE A 167 12.39 4.04 12.68
C PHE A 167 12.41 2.69 13.39
N THR A 168 12.69 2.72 14.70
CA THR A 168 12.40 1.59 15.59
C THR A 168 10.91 1.21 15.51
N PRO A 169 10.52 -0.02 15.88
CA PRO A 169 9.12 -0.45 15.88
C PRO A 169 8.17 0.52 16.61
N ASP A 170 8.71 1.25 17.60
CA ASP A 170 8.02 2.21 18.47
C ASP A 170 8.23 3.68 18.07
N ALA A 171 8.99 3.96 17.00
CA ALA A 171 9.15 5.33 16.52
C ALA A 171 7.87 5.80 15.81
N PRO A 172 7.45 7.07 15.99
CA PRO A 172 6.30 7.61 15.30
C PRO A 172 6.47 7.51 13.77
N VAL A 173 5.39 7.15 13.08
CA VAL A 173 5.39 6.97 11.62
C VAL A 173 5.53 8.34 10.92
N GLU A 174 6.75 8.64 10.47
CA GLU A 174 7.10 9.86 9.71
C GLU A 174 7.16 9.65 8.20
N ALA A 175 6.72 8.49 7.71
CA ALA A 175 6.75 8.15 6.30
C ALA A 175 5.35 7.86 5.77
N ASP A 176 5.07 8.32 4.55
CA ASP A 176 3.80 8.14 3.86
C ASP A 176 4.00 7.44 2.52
N ALA A 177 3.16 6.45 2.20
CA ALA A 177 2.98 5.95 0.85
C ALA A 177 1.90 6.77 0.13
N ILE A 178 2.20 7.25 -1.07
CA ILE A 178 1.22 7.90 -1.96
C ILE A 178 0.65 6.85 -2.89
N VAL A 179 -0.62 6.52 -2.70
CA VAL A 179 -1.31 5.45 -3.44
C VAL A 179 -2.44 6.06 -4.27
N SER A 180 -2.51 5.66 -5.54
CA SER A 180 -3.66 5.92 -6.40
C SER A 180 -4.67 4.79 -6.27
N VAL A 181 -5.90 5.11 -5.91
CA VAL A 181 -7.02 4.17 -5.88
C VAL A 181 -7.90 4.42 -7.10
N GLY A 182 -7.97 3.43 -7.99
CA GLY A 182 -8.81 3.48 -9.18
C GLY A 182 -10.29 3.23 -8.87
N GLN A 183 -11.16 3.43 -9.86
CA GLN A 183 -12.58 3.06 -9.74
C GLN A 183 -12.79 1.56 -9.53
N ASP A 184 -11.82 0.75 -9.95
CA ASP A 184 -11.74 -0.70 -9.72
C ASP A 184 -11.39 -1.08 -8.27
N GLY A 185 -11.07 -0.09 -7.42
CA GLY A 185 -10.59 -0.25 -6.06
C GLY A 185 -9.14 -0.70 -5.97
N LYS A 186 -8.45 -0.91 -7.10
CA LYS A 186 -7.06 -1.38 -7.10
C LYS A 186 -6.14 -0.24 -6.68
N ALA A 187 -5.34 -0.50 -5.66
CA ALA A 187 -4.26 0.37 -5.22
C ALA A 187 -3.08 0.32 -6.19
N ARG A 188 -2.50 1.47 -6.50
CA ARG A 188 -1.29 1.60 -7.33
C ARG A 188 -0.35 2.60 -6.66
N LEU A 189 0.87 2.19 -6.35
CA LEU A 189 1.86 3.08 -5.73
C LEU A 189 2.27 4.17 -6.72
N LYS A 190 2.13 5.45 -6.32
CA LYS A 190 2.63 6.59 -7.09
C LYS A 190 4.01 7.04 -6.60
N GLY A 191 4.28 6.89 -5.31
CA GLY A 191 5.51 7.35 -4.70
C GLY A 191 5.45 7.23 -3.19
N VAL A 192 6.45 7.77 -2.53
CA VAL A 192 6.58 7.81 -1.07
C VAL A 192 7.05 9.18 -0.61
N VAL A 193 6.72 9.54 0.62
CA VAL A 193 7.25 10.71 1.31
C VAL A 193 7.99 10.20 2.54
N VAL A 194 9.28 10.48 2.63
CA VAL A 194 10.12 10.10 3.77
C VAL A 194 10.83 11.36 4.26
N ALA A 195 10.69 11.69 5.54
CA ALA A 195 11.26 12.91 6.14
C ALA A 195 10.91 14.19 5.33
N GLY A 196 9.65 14.29 4.87
CA GLY A 196 9.17 15.42 4.08
C GLY A 196 9.60 15.44 2.60
N ARG A 197 10.49 14.56 2.17
CA ARG A 197 10.93 14.44 0.77
C ARG A 197 10.04 13.46 0.02
N ARG A 198 9.36 13.95 -1.02
CA ARG A 198 8.58 13.11 -1.96
C ARG A 198 9.52 12.49 -2.99
N THR A 199 9.38 11.18 -3.20
CA THR A 199 10.01 10.41 -4.28
C THR A 199 8.87 9.77 -5.07
N ASP A 200 8.66 10.24 -6.30
CA ASP A 200 7.67 9.66 -7.20
C ASP A 200 8.26 8.47 -7.96
N LEU A 201 7.40 7.57 -8.42
CA LEU A 201 7.76 6.45 -9.28
C LEU A 201 7.51 6.86 -10.73
N ASP A 202 8.25 7.83 -11.24
CA ASP A 202 8.24 8.18 -12.65
C ASP A 202 9.07 7.15 -13.44
N TRP A 203 8.40 6.52 -14.41
CA TRP A 203 9.01 5.67 -15.42
C TRP A 203 8.86 6.30 -16.81
N PHE A 204 8.82 7.63 -16.84
CA PHE A 204 8.79 8.48 -18.02
C PHE A 204 9.86 9.56 -17.90
#